data_AF-G0PE63-F1
#
_entry.id   AF-G0PE63-F1
#
_cell.length_a   1.000
_cell.length_b   1.000
_cell.length_c   1.000
_cell.angle_alpha   90.00
_cell.angle_beta   90.00
_cell.angle_gamma   90.00
#
_symmetry.space_group_name_H-M   'P 1'
#
loop_
_entity.id
_entity.type
_entity.pdbx_description
1 polymer ?
#
loop_
_entity_poly.entity_id
_entity_poly.type
_entity_poly.pdbx_seq_one_letter_code
_entity_poly.pdbx_strand_id
1 'polypeptide(L)'
;MMGLLSTIRGKKEAVIGSGIGSAQVGPLNTKTKKLVIQEWPRVLAHCPELFTEIWHISATRSTSIKLAFGIAENESPMHNAAFLGLSSTFQAFFYILWSKTRDFISRDQLTLLGHLLVCMAEKIDETLSSYMTEEDKKNEMILAWQRVVNSIVHQMRNGYSHRRIATTRWIKRRCQ
;
A
#
# COMPACT_ATOMS: atom_id res chain seq x y z
N MET A 1 -19.69 -56.66 -10.74
CA MET A 1 -19.47 -55.68 -11.83
C MET A 1 -19.11 -54.37 -11.16
N MET A 2 -17.84 -53.93 -11.15
CA MET A 2 -17.17 -53.16 -12.21
C MET A 2 -18.07 -51.99 -12.71
N GLY A 3 -17.67 -50.71 -12.66
CA GLY A 3 -16.31 -50.22 -12.60
C GLY A 3 -16.10 -48.73 -12.31
N LEU A 4 -14.81 -48.47 -12.16
CA LEU A 4 -14.09 -47.21 -12.11
C LEU A 4 -14.29 -46.37 -13.37
N LEU A 5 -14.35 -45.04 -13.24
CA LEU A 5 -13.55 -44.11 -14.04
C LEU A 5 -13.29 -42.82 -13.25
N SER A 6 -12.03 -42.66 -12.87
CA SER A 6 -11.40 -41.38 -12.55
C SER A 6 -11.21 -40.59 -13.85
N THR A 7 -11.47 -39.29 -13.88
CA THR A 7 -10.72 -38.33 -14.72
C THR A 7 -10.79 -36.93 -14.12
N ILE A 8 -9.60 -36.46 -13.78
CA ILE A 8 -9.20 -35.11 -13.39
C ILE A 8 -9.59 -34.10 -14.47
N ARG A 9 -10.22 -32.98 -14.09
CA ARG A 9 -10.09 -31.73 -14.86
C ARG A 9 -9.77 -30.59 -13.89
N GLY A 10 -8.49 -30.23 -13.87
CA GLY A 10 -7.99 -29.09 -13.12
C GLY A 10 -8.73 -27.83 -13.54
N LYS A 11 -9.31 -27.13 -12.55
CA LYS A 11 -9.67 -25.74 -12.70
C LYS A 11 -8.51 -24.94 -12.14
N LYS A 12 -7.64 -24.53 -13.06
CA LYS A 12 -6.65 -23.48 -12.90
C LYS A 12 -7.43 -22.25 -12.42
N GLU A 13 -7.50 -22.02 -11.11
CA GLU A 13 -7.96 -20.73 -10.61
C GLU A 13 -6.91 -19.72 -11.03
N ALA A 14 -7.26 -18.98 -12.08
CA ALA A 14 -6.63 -17.73 -12.40
C ALA A 14 -6.80 -16.82 -11.17
N VAL A 15 -5.75 -16.75 -10.34
CA VAL A 15 -5.59 -15.70 -9.33
C VAL A 15 -5.19 -14.42 -10.08
N ILE A 16 -6.10 -13.95 -10.92
CA ILE A 16 -6.10 -12.63 -11.53
C ILE A 16 -7.44 -12.04 -11.11
N GLY A 17 -7.48 -11.38 -9.95
CA GLY A 17 -8.75 -10.86 -9.43
C GLY A 17 -8.77 -10.33 -8.00
N SER A 18 -7.67 -10.38 -7.24
CA SER A 18 -7.63 -9.70 -5.94
C SER A 18 -7.05 -8.30 -6.10
N GLY A 19 -7.88 -7.39 -6.59
CA GLY A 19 -7.60 -5.96 -6.51
C GLY A 19 -7.26 -5.53 -5.08
N ILE A 20 -6.50 -4.45 -4.98
CA ILE A 20 -6.17 -3.79 -3.70
C ILE A 20 -7.48 -3.47 -2.97
N GLY A 21 -7.74 -4.13 -1.83
CA GLY A 21 -8.98 -3.96 -1.05
C GLY A 21 -9.80 -5.21 -0.70
N SER A 22 -9.33 -6.43 -0.99
CA SER A 22 -10.03 -7.67 -0.58
C SER A 22 -10.16 -7.80 0.95
N ALA A 23 -11.33 -8.28 1.40
CA ALA A 23 -11.79 -8.29 2.80
C ALA A 23 -11.08 -9.32 3.71
N GLN A 24 -10.20 -10.18 3.18
CA GLN A 24 -9.42 -11.13 3.97
C GLN A 24 -7.92 -10.86 3.84
N VAL A 25 -7.44 -9.81 4.51
CA VAL A 25 -6.00 -9.61 4.70
C VAL A 25 -5.62 -10.18 6.06
N GLY A 26 -5.28 -11.47 6.10
CA GLY A 26 -4.75 -12.12 7.29
C GLY A 26 -3.43 -11.47 7.75
N PRO A 27 -2.93 -11.81 8.96
CA PRO A 27 -1.65 -11.32 9.44
C PRO A 27 -0.55 -11.62 8.42
N LEU A 28 0.27 -10.62 8.07
CA LEU A 28 1.45 -10.81 7.23
C LEU A 28 2.33 -11.91 7.85
N ASN A 29 2.53 -13.00 7.10
CA ASN A 29 3.39 -14.08 7.55
C ASN A 29 4.86 -13.61 7.65
N THR A 30 5.61 -14.24 8.54
CA THR A 30 7.01 -13.84 8.83
C THR A 30 7.91 -13.93 7.60
N LYS A 31 7.66 -14.89 6.70
CA LYS A 31 8.40 -15.06 5.44
C LYS A 31 8.25 -13.82 4.55
N THR A 32 7.02 -13.37 4.33
CA THR A 32 6.68 -12.20 3.50
C THR A 32 7.31 -10.93 4.07
N LYS A 33 7.23 -10.73 5.39
CA LYS A 33 7.85 -9.57 6.05
C LYS A 33 9.37 -9.55 5.83
N LYS A 34 10.04 -10.69 6.07
CA LYS A 34 11.49 -10.80 5.89
C LYS A 34 11.90 -10.52 4.45
N LEU A 35 11.20 -11.12 3.50
CA LEU A 35 11.47 -10.98 2.07
C LEU A 35 11.36 -9.51 1.62
N VAL A 36 10.30 -8.81 2.02
CA VAL A 36 10.10 -7.39 1.70
C VAL A 36 11.15 -6.49 2.36
N ILE A 37 11.44 -6.71 3.65
CA ILE A 37 12.46 -5.94 4.38
C ILE A 37 13.85 -6.13 3.77
N GLN A 38 14.19 -7.34 3.34
CA GLN A 38 15.48 -7.64 2.74
C GLN A 38 15.64 -7.03 1.34
N GLU A 39 14.57 -6.98 0.56
CA GLU A 39 14.62 -6.40 -0.80
C GLU A 39 14.50 -4.87 -0.79
N TRP A 40 13.93 -4.29 0.26
CA TRP A 40 13.68 -2.84 0.34
C TRP A 40 14.88 -1.95 0.03
N PRO A 41 16.11 -2.22 0.53
CA PRO A 41 17.29 -1.42 0.18
C PRO A 41 17.62 -1.45 -1.33
N ARG A 42 17.37 -2.57 -2.02
CA ARG A 42 17.62 -2.71 -3.46
C ARG A 42 16.61 -1.95 -4.29
N VAL A 43 15.35 -1.93 -3.86
CA VAL A 43 14.31 -1.07 -4.46
C VAL A 43 14.72 0.39 -4.36
N LEU A 44 15.15 0.85 -3.18
CA LEU A 44 15.61 2.23 -3.00
C LEU A 44 16.89 2.56 -3.75
N ALA A 45 17.77 1.59 -3.98
CA ALA A 45 18.97 1.80 -4.80
C ALA A 45 18.64 2.04 -6.28
N HIS A 46 17.60 1.39 -6.81
CA HIS A 46 17.15 1.58 -8.20
C HIS A 46 16.19 2.77 -8.35
N CYS A 47 15.48 3.15 -7.30
CA CYS A 47 14.57 4.29 -7.28
C CYS A 47 14.80 5.13 -6.01
N PRO A 48 15.83 6.00 -5.99
CA PRO A 48 16.16 6.80 -4.80
C PRO A 48 15.09 7.85 -4.49
N GLU A 49 14.45 8.40 -5.53
CA GLU A 49 13.37 9.39 -5.43
C GLU A 49 11.98 8.75 -5.33
N LEU A 50 11.88 7.47 -4.93
CA LEU A 50 10.63 6.70 -4.89
C LEU A 50 9.49 7.49 -4.24
N PHE A 51 9.73 8.09 -3.07
CA PHE A 51 8.71 8.81 -2.31
C PHE A 51 8.25 10.10 -2.98
N THR A 52 9.17 10.82 -3.63
CA THR A 52 8.87 12.03 -4.39
C THR A 52 8.04 11.67 -5.63
N GLU A 53 8.45 10.63 -6.37
CA GLU A 53 7.75 10.17 -7.56
C GLU A 53 6.34 9.66 -7.27
N ILE A 54 6.17 8.78 -6.27
CA ILE A 54 4.84 8.24 -5.93
C ILE A 54 3.90 9.34 -5.44
N TRP A 55 4.45 10.36 -4.75
CA TRP A 55 3.65 11.47 -4.26
C TRP A 55 3.20 12.35 -5.43
N HIS A 56 4.11 12.67 -6.35
CA HIS A 56 3.79 13.37 -7.59
C HIS A 56 2.72 12.63 -8.41
N ILE A 57 2.91 11.33 -8.67
CA ILE A 57 1.96 10.49 -9.41
C ILE A 57 0.59 10.50 -8.74
N SER A 58 0.54 10.39 -7.41
CA SER A 58 -0.72 10.40 -6.68
C SER A 58 -1.48 11.72 -6.84
N ALA A 59 -0.80 12.86 -6.82
CA ALA A 59 -1.42 14.18 -7.00
C ALA A 59 -1.84 14.43 -8.45
N THR A 60 -1.08 13.92 -9.42
CA THR A 60 -1.46 13.97 -10.84
C THR A 60 -2.74 13.17 -11.10
N ARG A 61 -2.95 12.08 -10.36
CA ARG A 61 -4.14 11.21 -10.50
C ARG A 61 -5.31 11.58 -9.59
N SER A 62 -5.14 12.54 -8.69
CA SER A 62 -6.18 12.91 -7.72
C SER A 62 -6.26 14.42 -7.52
N THR A 63 -7.32 15.02 -8.06
CA THR A 63 -7.63 16.45 -7.90
C THR A 63 -7.83 16.83 -6.44
N SER A 64 -8.40 15.95 -5.63
CA SER A 64 -8.56 16.15 -4.18
C SER A 64 -7.23 16.34 -3.44
N ILE A 65 -6.16 15.69 -3.89
CA ILE A 65 -4.82 15.90 -3.33
C ILE A 65 -4.36 17.30 -3.68
N LYS A 66 -4.42 17.70 -4.97
CA LYS A 66 -4.02 19.05 -5.40
C LYS A 66 -4.75 20.15 -4.63
N LEU A 67 -6.07 20.03 -4.50
CA LEU A 67 -6.91 20.99 -3.78
C LEU A 67 -6.54 21.10 -2.30
N ALA A 68 -6.15 19.99 -1.66
CA ALA A 68 -5.71 20.01 -0.26
C ALA A 68 -4.44 20.85 -0.02
N PHE A 69 -3.65 21.10 -1.07
CA PHE A 69 -2.45 21.95 -1.04
C PHE A 69 -2.64 23.30 -1.75
N GLY A 70 -3.87 23.63 -2.15
CA GLY A 70 -4.18 24.86 -2.88
C GLY A 70 -3.58 24.90 -4.29
N ILE A 71 -3.29 23.73 -4.88
CA ILE A 71 -2.70 23.59 -6.22
C ILE A 71 -3.83 23.53 -7.24
N ALA A 72 -3.76 24.32 -8.30
CA ALA A 72 -4.76 24.29 -9.37
C ALA A 72 -4.68 22.97 -10.17
N GLU A 73 -5.78 22.55 -10.82
CA GLU A 73 -5.83 21.27 -11.53
C GLU A 73 -4.78 21.16 -12.64
N ASN A 74 -4.52 22.27 -13.33
CA ASN A 74 -3.53 22.42 -14.40
C ASN A 74 -2.12 22.75 -13.91
N GLU A 75 -1.95 23.01 -12.60
CA GLU A 75 -0.66 23.32 -12.02
C GLU A 75 0.09 22.03 -11.65
N SER A 76 1.40 22.03 -11.89
CA SER A 76 2.28 20.93 -11.49
C SER A 76 2.57 21.02 -9.99
N PRO A 77 2.31 19.94 -9.22
CA PRO A 77 2.54 19.95 -7.78
C PRO A 77 4.03 19.99 -7.40
N MET A 78 4.94 19.81 -8.37
CA MET A 78 6.39 19.86 -8.17
C MET A 78 6.92 21.25 -7.80
N HIS A 79 6.15 22.30 -7.98
CA HIS A 79 6.56 23.66 -7.61
C HIS A 79 6.08 24.08 -6.21
N ASN A 80 5.28 23.24 -5.55
CA ASN A 80 4.71 23.55 -4.25
C ASN A 80 5.59 22.97 -3.12
N ALA A 81 6.27 23.83 -2.36
CA ALA A 81 7.19 23.42 -1.31
C ALA A 81 6.50 22.65 -0.16
N ALA A 82 5.27 23.02 0.19
CA ALA A 82 4.49 22.31 1.22
C ALA A 82 4.12 20.90 0.78
N PHE A 83 3.79 20.74 -0.52
CA PHE A 83 3.54 19.46 -1.14
C PHE A 83 4.80 18.59 -1.14
N LEU A 84 5.93 19.10 -1.61
CA LEU A 84 7.20 18.35 -1.65
C LEU A 84 7.68 17.97 -0.24
N GLY A 85 7.48 18.82 0.77
CA GLY A 85 7.87 18.53 2.15
C GLY A 85 7.25 17.24 2.71
N LEU A 86 6.08 16.82 2.22
CA LEU A 86 5.43 15.58 2.68
C LEU A 86 6.11 14.30 2.19
N SER A 87 6.85 14.32 1.07
CA SER A 87 7.53 13.11 0.57
C SER A 87 8.52 12.58 1.62
N SER A 88 9.29 13.48 2.24
CA SER A 88 10.21 13.16 3.33
C SER A 88 9.51 12.58 4.56
N THR A 89 8.30 13.06 4.86
CA THR A 89 7.47 12.56 5.96
C THR A 89 6.99 11.14 5.69
N PHE A 90 6.59 10.84 4.44
CA PHE A 90 6.26 9.48 4.03
C PHE A 90 7.47 8.56 4.12
N GLN A 91 8.63 8.99 3.63
CA GLN A 91 9.86 8.21 3.73
C GLN A 91 10.20 7.85 5.19
N ALA A 92 10.16 8.83 6.09
CA ALA A 92 10.39 8.59 7.52
C ALA A 92 9.35 7.64 8.12
N PHE A 93 8.07 7.79 7.75
CA PHE A 93 7.00 6.89 8.17
C PHE A 93 7.27 5.44 7.77
N PHE A 94 7.64 5.19 6.51
CA PHE A 94 7.95 3.84 6.05
C PHE A 94 9.22 3.29 6.69
N TYR A 95 10.25 4.11 6.89
CA TYR A 95 11.46 3.66 7.60
C TYR A 95 11.16 3.20 9.04
N ILE A 96 10.29 3.93 9.75
CA ILE A 96 9.80 3.53 11.08
C ILE A 96 8.97 2.25 10.98
N LEU A 97 8.08 2.15 9.99
CA LEU A 97 7.24 0.97 9.77
C LEU A 97 8.07 -0.30 9.52
N TRP A 98 9.16 -0.18 8.76
CA TRP A 98 10.06 -1.30 8.48
C TRP A 98 10.94 -1.67 9.68
N SER A 99 11.41 -0.68 10.44
CA SER A 99 12.28 -0.90 11.61
C SER A 99 11.54 -1.39 12.85
N LYS A 100 10.29 -0.94 13.06
CA LYS A 100 9.45 -1.34 14.19
C LYS A 100 8.35 -2.26 13.70
N THR A 101 8.61 -3.57 13.71
CA THR A 101 7.65 -4.62 13.30
C THR A 101 6.37 -4.69 14.16
N ARG A 102 6.09 -3.74 15.08
CA ARG A 102 4.96 -3.83 16.02
C ARG A 102 4.05 -2.61 16.20
N ASP A 103 4.47 -1.37 16.00
CA ASP A 103 3.64 -0.24 16.44
C ASP A 103 3.25 0.68 15.29
N PHE A 104 2.07 0.39 14.74
CA PHE A 104 1.46 1.11 13.64
C PHE A 104 0.86 2.44 14.15
N ILE A 105 1.41 3.56 13.70
CA ILE A 105 1.03 4.90 14.17
C ILE A 105 -0.37 5.28 13.64
N SER A 106 -1.28 5.49 14.59
CA SER A 106 -2.59 6.09 14.41
C SER A 106 -2.49 7.62 14.32
N ARG A 107 -2.40 8.21 13.14
CA ARG A 107 -2.71 9.64 12.96
C ARG A 107 -3.44 9.92 11.64
N ASP A 108 -4.28 10.95 11.68
CA ASP A 108 -5.44 11.27 10.85
C ASP A 108 -5.21 11.56 9.34
N GLN A 109 -4.18 11.02 8.70
CA GLN A 109 -3.85 11.29 7.27
C GLN A 109 -4.47 10.27 6.28
N LEU A 110 -5.58 9.65 6.66
CA LEU A 110 -6.02 8.32 6.18
C LEU A 110 -6.59 8.24 4.76
N THR A 111 -7.06 9.34 4.17
CA THR A 111 -7.60 9.34 2.80
C THR A 111 -6.50 9.52 1.75
N LEU A 112 -5.53 10.40 2.01
CA LEU A 112 -4.41 10.68 1.10
C LEU A 112 -3.47 9.47 0.99
N LEU A 113 -3.26 8.78 2.10
CA LEU A 113 -2.40 7.57 2.17
C LEU A 113 -2.93 6.41 1.31
N GLY A 114 -4.25 6.30 1.12
CA GLY A 114 -4.83 5.25 0.27
C GLY A 114 -4.39 5.36 -1.18
N HIS A 115 -4.47 6.55 -1.77
CA HIS A 115 -4.03 6.80 -3.16
C HIS A 115 -2.51 6.68 -3.30
N LEU A 116 -1.75 7.19 -2.31
CA LEU A 116 -0.30 7.05 -2.25
C LEU A 116 0.12 5.57 -2.29
N LEU A 117 -0.53 4.72 -1.50
CA LEU A 117 -0.21 3.29 -1.38
C LEU A 117 -0.48 2.51 -2.67
N VAL A 118 -1.51 2.87 -3.44
CA VAL A 118 -1.77 2.30 -4.77
C VAL A 118 -0.65 2.69 -5.73
N CYS A 119 -0.29 3.98 -5.79
CA CYS A 119 0.79 4.47 -6.65
C CYS A 119 2.14 3.85 -6.25
N MET A 120 2.36 3.61 -4.96
CA MET A 120 3.55 2.92 -4.45
C MET A 120 3.63 1.48 -4.92
N ALA A 121 2.53 0.73 -4.91
CA ALA A 121 2.51 -0.65 -5.38
C ALA A 121 2.87 -0.74 -6.87
N GLU A 122 2.31 0.15 -7.70
CA GLU A 122 2.62 0.23 -9.13
C GLU A 122 4.08 0.62 -9.38
N LYS A 123 4.59 1.62 -8.67
CA LYS A 123 5.98 2.07 -8.85
C LYS A 123 6.99 1.01 -8.39
N ILE A 124 6.67 0.26 -7.33
CA ILE A 124 7.48 -0.88 -6.89
C ILE A 124 7.45 -1.99 -7.94
N ASP A 125 6.30 -2.30 -8.54
CA ASP A 125 6.21 -3.29 -9.63
C ASP A 125 7.06 -2.89 -10.84
N GLU A 126 6.96 -1.62 -11.28
CA GLU A 126 7.80 -1.05 -12.33
C GLU A 126 9.30 -1.17 -11.98
N THR A 127 9.66 -0.83 -10.73
CA THR A 127 11.05 -0.90 -10.26
C THR A 127 11.55 -2.33 -10.19
N LEU A 128 10.76 -3.29 -9.69
CA LEU A 128 11.13 -4.70 -9.66
C LEU A 128 11.28 -5.28 -11.07
N SER A 129 10.40 -4.87 -11.98
CA SER A 129 10.44 -5.28 -13.38
C SER A 129 11.67 -4.74 -14.13
N SER A 130 12.31 -3.66 -13.66
CA SER A 130 13.48 -3.08 -14.32
C SER A 130 14.77 -3.83 -14.04
N TYR A 131 14.92 -4.48 -12.89
CA TYR A 131 16.16 -5.16 -12.50
C TYR A 131 16.03 -6.64 -12.19
N MET A 132 14.82 -7.18 -12.03
CA MET A 132 14.63 -8.59 -11.68
C MET A 132 14.21 -9.41 -12.90
N THR A 133 15.18 -10.15 -13.45
CA THR A 133 15.05 -10.96 -14.66
C THR A 133 14.37 -12.30 -14.42
N GLU A 134 14.47 -12.85 -13.21
CA GLU A 134 13.83 -14.09 -12.80
C GLU A 134 12.32 -13.89 -12.57
N GLU A 135 11.50 -14.43 -13.46
CA GLU A 135 10.05 -14.20 -13.45
C GLU A 135 9.35 -14.77 -12.20
N ASP A 136 9.74 -15.96 -11.74
CA ASP A 136 9.16 -16.57 -10.53
C ASP A 136 9.44 -15.75 -9.27
N LYS A 137 10.69 -15.31 -9.13
CA LYS A 137 11.11 -14.44 -8.02
C LYS A 137 10.40 -13.09 -8.08
N LYS A 138 10.19 -12.56 -9.29
CA LYS A 138 9.46 -11.31 -9.52
C LYS A 138 8.02 -11.41 -9.09
N ASN A 139 7.36 -12.49 -9.49
CA ASN A 139 5.98 -12.74 -9.09
C ASN A 139 5.87 -12.93 -7.57
N GLU A 140 6.79 -13.66 -6.92
CA GLU A 140 6.80 -13.79 -5.46
C GLU A 140 6.97 -12.42 -4.76
N MET A 141 7.87 -11.58 -5.28
CA MET A 141 8.15 -10.25 -4.73
C MET A 141 6.98 -9.29 -4.90
N ILE A 142 6.36 -9.23 -6.08
CA ILE A 142 5.18 -8.40 -6.36
C ILE A 142 4.03 -8.81 -5.43
N LEU A 143 3.75 -10.11 -5.31
CA LEU A 143 2.70 -10.61 -4.42
C LEU A 143 3.01 -10.29 -2.95
N ALA A 144 4.27 -10.37 -2.54
CA ALA A 144 4.69 -10.01 -1.19
C ALA A 144 4.44 -8.52 -0.90
N TRP A 145 4.80 -7.63 -1.83
CA TRP A 145 4.54 -6.20 -1.74
C TRP A 145 3.05 -5.87 -1.69
N GLN A 146 2.27 -6.47 -2.57
CA GLN A 146 0.81 -6.32 -2.58
C GLN A 146 0.18 -6.73 -1.24
N ARG A 147 0.63 -7.84 -0.64
CA ARG A 147 0.17 -8.26 0.70
C ARG A 147 0.53 -7.23 1.77
N VAL A 148 1.73 -6.65 1.70
CA VAL A 148 2.14 -5.62 2.66
C VAL A 148 1.28 -4.37 2.54
N VAL A 149 1.14 -3.84 1.33
CA VAL A 149 0.29 -2.67 1.05
C VAL A 149 -1.14 -2.92 1.49
N ASN A 150 -1.73 -4.07 1.13
CA ASN A 150 -3.08 -4.44 1.56
C ASN A 150 -3.20 -4.53 3.09
N SER A 151 -2.18 -5.03 3.77
CA SER A 151 -2.18 -5.11 5.24
C SER A 151 -2.13 -3.71 5.87
N ILE A 152 -1.28 -2.83 5.35
CA ILE A 152 -1.19 -1.42 5.76
C ILE A 152 -2.55 -0.74 5.57
N VAL A 153 -3.16 -0.86 4.39
CA VAL A 153 -4.50 -0.29 4.09
C VAL A 153 -5.57 -0.86 5.01
N HIS A 154 -5.57 -2.18 5.25
CA HIS A 154 -6.54 -2.83 6.12
C HIS A 154 -6.43 -2.34 7.57
N GLN A 155 -5.20 -2.27 8.11
CA GLN A 155 -4.96 -1.76 9.46
C GLN A 155 -5.36 -0.28 9.59
N MET A 156 -5.04 0.52 8.57
CA MET A 156 -5.47 1.92 8.47
C MET A 156 -7.00 2.06 8.54
N ARG A 157 -7.74 1.29 7.73
CA ARG A 157 -9.22 1.30 7.70
C ARG A 157 -9.83 0.82 9.02
N ASN A 158 -9.27 -0.23 9.62
CA ASN A 158 -9.76 -0.76 10.90
C ASN A 158 -9.53 0.23 12.05
N GLY A 159 -8.36 0.87 12.08
CA GLY A 159 -8.05 1.91 13.06
C GLY A 159 -8.98 3.12 12.91
N TYR A 160 -9.29 3.52 11.68
CA TYR A 160 -10.27 4.58 11.41
C TYR A 160 -11.68 4.21 11.90
N SER A 161 -12.15 3.00 11.57
CA SER A 161 -13.49 2.52 11.98
C SER A 161 -13.65 2.49 13.50
N HIS A 162 -12.67 1.95 14.22
CA HIS A 162 -12.68 1.90 15.69
C HIS A 162 -12.75 3.30 16.32
N ARG A 163 -11.98 4.26 15.79
CA ARG A 163 -12.00 5.65 16.28
C ARG A 163 -13.32 6.34 15.98
N ARG A 164 -13.87 6.18 14.77
CA ARG A 164 -15.18 6.76 14.42
C ARG A 164 -16.28 6.25 15.36
N ILE A 165 -16.30 4.94 15.63
CA ILE A 165 -17.24 4.34 16.58
C ILE A 165 -17.03 4.89 18.01
N ALA A 166 -15.78 5.05 18.45
CA ALA A 166 -15.46 5.63 19.75
C ALA A 166 -15.94 7.08 19.87
N THR A 167 -15.69 7.92 18.87
CA THR A 167 -16.15 9.32 18.80
C THR A 167 -17.68 9.40 18.78
N THR A 168 -18.35 8.60 17.95
CA THR A 168 -19.83 8.57 17.92
C THR A 168 -20.41 8.11 19.25
N ARG A 169 -19.80 7.11 19.93
CA ARG A 169 -20.23 6.69 21.27
C ARG A 169 -20.01 7.76 22.32
N TRP A 170 -18.91 8.50 22.24
CA TRP A 170 -18.60 9.56 23.19
C TRP A 170 -19.55 10.76 23.05
N ILE A 171 -19.85 11.18 21.82
CA ILE A 171 -20.85 12.23 21.54
C ILE A 171 -22.22 11.80 22.07
N LYS A 172 -22.64 10.56 21.80
CA LYS A 172 -23.93 10.05 22.30
C LYS A 172 -24.04 10.02 23.83
N ARG A 173 -22.94 9.85 24.57
CA ARG A 173 -22.91 9.87 26.05
C ARG A 173 -22.88 11.27 26.66
N ARG A 174 -22.54 12.30 25.88
CA ARG A 174 -22.52 13.70 26.35
C ARG A 174 -23.81 14.45 26.06
N CYS A 175 -24.64 13.95 25.15
CA CYS A 175 -25.92 14.54 24.77
C CYS A 175 -27.13 13.87 25.47
N GLN A 176 -26.87 13.02 26.47
CA GLN A 176 -27.85 12.51 27.44
C GLN A 176 -27.49 13.06 28.82
#